data_AF-Q120S1-F1
#
_entry.id   AF-Q120S1-F1
#
_cell.length_a   1.000
_cell.length_b   1.000
_cell.length_c   1.000
_cell.angle_alpha   90.00
_cell.angle_beta   90.00
_cell.angle_gamma   90.00
#
_symmetry.space_group_name_H-M   'P 1'
#
loop_
_entity.id
_entity.type
_entity.pdbx_description
1 polymer ?
#
loop_
_entity_poly.entity_id
_entity_poly.type
_entity_poly.pdbx_seq_one_letter_code
_entity_poly.pdbx_strand_id
1 'polypeptide(L)' 'MSDAAMSWPDGVTYNSDGYMYTGAAQLPLTSALQADGVAKNKAPYLVYRFKPRAVGAPGF' A
#
# COMPACT_ATOMS: atom_id res chain seq x y z
N MET A 1 10.17 -7.20 12.43
CA MET A 1 9.76 -5.82 12.76
C MET A 1 8.72 -5.39 11.75
N SER A 2 7.58 -4.88 12.21
CA SER A 2 6.51 -4.32 11.37
C SER A 2 6.60 -2.80 11.36
N ASP A 3 6.43 -2.18 10.20
CA ASP A 3 6.29 -0.72 10.09
C ASP A 3 4.84 -0.32 10.34
N ALA A 4 4.61 0.58 11.30
CA ALA A 4 3.27 1.04 11.67
C ALA A 4 2.59 1.83 10.53
N ALA A 5 3.37 2.40 9.60
CA ALA A 5 2.81 3.11 8.46
C ALA A 5 2.23 2.17 7.38
N MET A 6 2.63 0.89 7.37
CA MET A 6 2.00 -0.17 6.58
C MET A 6 0.69 -0.63 7.25
N SER A 7 -0.32 0.22 7.21
CA SER A 7 -1.64 -0.04 7.82
C SER A 7 -2.53 -0.95 6.96
N TRP A 8 -2.44 -0.83 5.64
CA TRP A 8 -3.20 -1.63 4.68
C TRP A 8 -2.52 -1.62 3.31
N PRO A 9 -2.13 -2.79 2.75
CA PRO A 9 -1.62 -2.87 1.38
C PRO A 9 -2.79 -2.87 0.39
N ASP A 10 -3.00 -1.74 -0.31
CA ASP A 10 -4.20 -1.50 -1.15
C ASP A 10 -4.04 -1.84 -2.64
N GLY A 11 -2.88 -2.38 -3.03
CA GLY A 11 -2.64 -2.92 -4.36
C GLY A 11 -1.20 -3.37 -4.51
N VAL A 12 -0.97 -4.49 -5.19
CA VAL A 12 0.37 -5.08 -5.33
C VAL A 12 0.68 -5.30 -6.80
N THR A 13 1.83 -4.82 -7.25
CA THR A 13 2.31 -5.01 -8.62
C THR A 13 3.79 -5.35 -8.66
N TYR A 14 4.20 -6.17 -9.63
CA TYR A 14 5.61 -6.32 -9.98
C TYR A 14 5.97 -5.29 -11.04
N ASN A 15 7.20 -4.80 -10.99
CA ASN A 15 7.73 -3.92 -12.02
C ASN A 15 8.87 -4.61 -12.80
N SER A 16 9.22 -4.08 -13.96
CA SER A 16 10.30 -4.58 -14.84
C SER A 16 11.69 -4.52 -14.19
N ASP A 17 11.84 -3.77 -13.09
CA ASP A 17 13.06 -3.73 -12.27
C ASP A 17 13.24 -4.96 -11.35
N GLY A 18 12.29 -5.91 -11.38
CA GLY A 18 12.31 -7.13 -10.58
C GLY A 18 11.87 -6.95 -9.13
N TYR A 19 11.35 -5.77 -8.76
CA TYR A 19 10.78 -5.51 -7.44
C TYR A 19 9.26 -5.59 -7.46
N MET A 20 8.70 -5.79 -6.26
CA MET A 20 7.28 -5.71 -6.00
C MET A 20 6.97 -4.42 -5.25
N TYR A 21 5.87 -3.77 -5.63
CA TYR A 21 5.44 -2.48 -5.09
C TYR A 21 4.04 -2.61 -4.48
N THR A 22 3.79 -1.92 -3.37
CA THR A 22 2.45 -1.74 -2.80
C THR A 22 2.23 -0.33 -2.30
N GLY A 23 1.01 0.16 -2.42
CA GLY A 23 0.55 1.34 -1.70
C GLY A 23 0.29 1.05 -0.21
N ALA A 24 0.31 2.12 0.59
CA ALA A 24 -0.31 2.18 1.90
C ALA A 24 -1.09 3.51 2.01
N ALA A 25 -2.29 3.53 1.45
CA ALA A 25 -3.13 4.74 1.38
C ALA A 25 -3.94 5.02 2.67
N GLN A 26 -3.81 4.18 3.71
CA GLN A 26 -4.62 4.26 4.93
C GLN A 26 -6.14 4.11 4.64
N LEU A 27 -6.51 3.23 3.69
CA LEU A 27 -7.90 3.04 3.24
C LEU A 27 -8.93 2.96 4.37
N PRO A 28 -8.71 2.17 5.45
CA PRO A 28 -9.69 2.08 6.54
C PRO A 28 -10.01 3.41 7.22
N LEU A 29 -9.10 4.39 7.15
CA LEU A 29 -9.26 5.70 7.75
C LEU A 29 -9.93 6.71 6.81
N THR A 30 -10.27 6.33 5.57
CA THR A 30 -10.98 7.20 4.64
C THR A 30 -12.45 7.38 5.04
N SER A 31 -13.05 8.52 4.73
CA SER A 31 -14.46 8.83 5.07
C SER A 31 -15.45 7.76 4.61
N ALA A 32 -15.18 7.10 3.47
CA ALA A 32 -16.04 6.06 2.92
C ALA A 32 -16.10 4.79 3.81
N LEU A 33 -15.06 4.52 4.60
CA LEU A 33 -14.97 3.34 5.47
C LEU A 33 -15.10 3.68 6.96
N GLN A 34 -15.17 4.97 7.29
CA GLN A 34 -15.35 5.47 8.65
C GLN A 34 -16.84 5.53 9.03
N ALA A 35 -17.20 4.98 10.18
CA ALA A 35 -18.60 4.95 10.65
C ALA A 35 -19.22 6.35 10.86
N ASP A 36 -18.39 7.35 11.19
CA ASP A 36 -18.78 8.76 11.34
C ASP A 36 -18.77 9.52 10.00
N GLY A 37 -18.35 8.89 8.89
CA GLY A 37 -18.17 9.53 7.60
C GLY A 37 -17.03 10.56 7.56
N VAL A 38 -16.22 10.68 8.63
CA VAL A 38 -15.16 11.68 8.73
C VAL A 38 -13.81 11.01 8.46
N ALA A 39 -13.11 11.51 7.45
CA ALA A 39 -11.78 11.04 7.08
C ALA A 39 -10.76 11.31 8.21
N LYS A 40 -9.98 10.27 8.56
CA LYS A 40 -8.90 10.28 9.55
C LYS A 40 -7.53 10.02 8.92
N ASN A 41 -7.49 9.67 7.63
CA ASN A 41 -6.27 9.48 6.88
C ASN A 41 -5.54 10.83 6.66
N LYS A 42 -4.21 10.79 6.67
CA LYS A 42 -3.38 11.99 6.46
C LYS A 42 -2.12 11.67 5.68
N ALA A 43 -1.70 12.62 4.85
CA ALA A 43 -0.39 12.58 4.19
C ALA A 43 0.77 12.53 5.21
N PRO A 44 1.90 11.90 4.86
CA PRO A 44 2.20 11.29 3.56
C PRO A 44 1.52 9.92 3.37
N TYR A 45 1.10 9.64 2.14
CA TYR A 45 0.74 8.29 1.69
C TYR A 45 1.98 7.64 1.08
N LEU A 46 2.16 6.36 1.34
CA LEU A 46 3.43 5.70 1.06
C LEU A 46 3.29 4.67 -0.06
N VAL A 47 4.37 4.53 -0.82
CA VAL A 47 4.58 3.40 -1.73
C VAL A 47 5.81 2.65 -1.21
N TYR A 48 5.64 1.35 -0.98
CA TYR A 48 6.72 0.48 -0.53
C TYR A 48 7.25 -0.35 -1.69
N ARG A 49 8.55 -0.66 -1.61
CA ARG A 49 9.26 -1.54 -2.54
C ARG A 49 9.86 -2.71 -1.78
N PHE A 50 9.64 -3.94 -2.28
CA PHE A 50 10.18 -5.16 -1.70
C PHE A 50 10.90 -5.97 -2.75
N LYS A 51 12.02 -6.59 -2.36
CA LYS A 51 12.67 -7.62 -3.17
C LYS A 51 11.87 -8.92 -2.99
N PRO A 52 11.20 -9.44 -4.03
CA PRO A 52 10.42 -10.66 -3.89
C PRO A 52 11.34 -11.88 -3.81
N ARG A 53 10.81 -13.00 -3.28
CA ARG A 53 11.56 -14.28 -3.22
C ARG A 53 11.72 -14.95 -4.57
N ALA A 54 10.81 -14.66 -5.51
CA ALA A 54 10.83 -15.13 -6.88
C ALA A 54 10.41 -13.96 -7.80
N VAL A 55 10.85 -14.00 -9.06
CA VAL A 55 10.45 -13.02 -10.07
C VAL A 55 8.95 -13.13 -10.32
N GLY A 56 8.23 -12.00 -10.27
CA GLY A 56 6.82 -11.93 -10.65
C GLY A 56 6.64 -11.38 -12.05
N ALA A 57 5.46 -11.60 -12.62
CA ALA A 57 5.08 -11.01 -13.90
C ALA A 57 4.78 -9.52 -13.70
N PRO A 58 5.46 -8.60 -14.41
CA PRO A 58 5.17 -7.18 -14.31
C PRO A 58 3.67 -6.90 -14.57
N GLY A 59 3.08 -6.05 -13.74
CA GLY A 59 1.77 -5.47 -14.05
C GLY A 59 1.90 -4.54 -15.25
N PHE A 60 0.82 -4.43 -16.04
CA PHE A 60 0.75 -3.62 -17.27
C PHE A 60 1.31 -2.20 -17.12
#